data_AF-A0A6A1R766-F1
#
_entry.id   AF-A0A6A1R766-F1
#
_cell.length_a   1.000
_cell.length_b   1.000
_cell.length_c   1.000
_cell.angle_alpha   90.00
_cell.angle_beta   90.00
_cell.angle_gamma   90.00
#
_symmetry.space_group_name_H-M   'P 1'
#
loop_
_entity.id
_entity.type
_entity.pdbx_description
1 polymer ?
#
loop_
_entity_poly.entity_id
_entity_poly.type
_entity_poly.pdbx_seq_one_letter_code
_entity_poly.pdbx_strand_id
1 'polypeptide(L)' 'MLNPSQILVRCIALAACVAALSACGQRGPLYLPTEPAAQNRATLPESMTPSLPLQSEPATER' A
#
# COMPACT_ATOMS: atom_id res chain seq x y z
N MET A 1 19.69 -26.69 -16.48
CA MET A 1 20.61 -25.65 -15.96
C MET A 1 20.14 -24.32 -16.52
N LEU A 2 20.05 -23.26 -15.70
CA LEU A 2 19.61 -21.95 -16.21
C LEU A 2 20.73 -21.31 -17.04
N ASN A 3 20.36 -20.73 -18.17
CA ASN A 3 21.32 -20.02 -19.02
C ASN A 3 21.79 -18.73 -18.33
N PRO A 4 23.06 -18.33 -18.49
CA PRO A 4 23.62 -17.15 -17.81
C PRO A 4 22.83 -15.87 -18.13
N SER A 5 22.34 -15.74 -19.38
CA SER A 5 21.48 -14.62 -19.78
C SER A 5 20.15 -14.60 -19.00
N GLN A 6 19.55 -15.76 -18.73
CA GLN A 6 18.29 -15.84 -17.98
C GLN A 6 18.47 -15.43 -16.51
N ILE A 7 19.62 -15.74 -15.92
CA ILE A 7 19.97 -15.33 -14.56
C ILE A 7 20.11 -13.81 -14.49
N LEU A 8 20.86 -13.23 -15.44
CA LEU A 8 21.09 -11.78 -15.48
C LEU A 8 19.79 -10.99 -15.59
N VAL A 9 18.90 -11.39 -16.51
CA VAL A 9 17.61 -10.72 -16.72
C VAL A 9 16.74 -10.77 -15.45
N ARG A 10 16.69 -11.92 -14.77
CA ARG A 10 15.92 -12.08 -13.53
C ARG A 10 16.44 -11.19 -12.41
N CYS A 11 17.76 -11.12 -12.23
CA CYS A 11 18.36 -10.25 -11.22
C CYS A 11 18.04 -8.77 -11.46
N ILE A 12 18.14 -8.31 -12.71
CA ILE A 12 17.80 -6.93 -13.08
C ILE A 12 16.32 -6.64 -12.82
N ALA A 13 15.43 -7.54 -13.23
CA ALA A 13 13.99 -7.38 -13.03
C ALA A 13 13.62 -7.27 -11.53
N LEU A 14 14.18 -8.16 -10.69
CA LEU A 14 13.95 -8.11 -9.25
C LEU A 14 14.49 -6.83 -8.60
N ALA A 15 15.70 -6.41 -8.98
CA ALA A 15 16.29 -5.16 -8.49
C ALA A 15 15.43 -3.94 -8.87
N ALA A 16 14.92 -3.90 -10.10
CA ALA A 16 14.03 -2.83 -10.56
C ALA A 16 12.71 -2.78 -9.78
N CYS A 17 12.10 -3.94 -9.51
CA CYS A 17 10.87 -4.02 -8.69
C CYS A 17 11.11 -3.50 -7.27
N VAL A 18 12.19 -3.91 -6.62
CA VAL A 18 12.54 -3.43 -5.27
C VAL A 18 12.79 -1.92 -5.28
N ALA A 19 13.51 -1.42 -6.28
CA ALA A 19 13.76 0.02 -6.41
C ALA A 19 12.45 0.81 -6.55
N ALA A 20 11.53 0.37 -7.42
CA ALA A 20 10.23 1.00 -7.62
C ALA A 20 9.37 1.01 -6.34
N LEU A 21 9.30 -0.11 -5.63
CA LEU A 21 8.59 -0.19 -4.34
C LEU A 21 9.22 0.71 -3.28
N SER A 22 10.55 0.75 -3.22
CA SER A 22 11.29 1.58 -2.26
C SER A 22 11.20 3.08 -2.54
N ALA A 23 10.81 3.45 -3.76
CA ALA A 23 10.53 4.82 -4.19
C ALA A 23 9.06 5.23 -3.97
N CYS A 24 8.17 4.28 -3.69
CA CYS A 24 6.74 4.51 -3.50
C CYS A 24 6.38 4.92 -2.04
N GLY A 25 7.33 5.44 -1.26
CA GLY A 25 7.10 5.82 0.14
C GLY A 25 7.84 7.10 0.53
N GLN A 26 7.32 7.80 1.54
CA GLN A 26 7.99 8.97 2.10
C GLN A 26 9.24 8.52 2.87
N ARG A 27 10.42 8.71 2.28
CA ARG A 27 11.70 8.57 2.99
C ARG A 27 11.94 9.84 3.80
N GLY A 28 11.98 9.72 5.13
CA GLY A 28 12.20 10.84 6.05
C GLY A 28 11.17 10.88 7.17
N PRO A 29 11.21 11.90 8.06
CA PRO A 29 10.16 12.09 9.05
C PRO A 29 8.82 12.24 8.33
N LEU A 30 7.80 11.55 8.85
CA LEU A 30 6.44 11.61 8.33
C LEU A 30 5.97 13.08 8.34
N TYR A 31 5.90 13.70 7.17
CA TYR A 31 5.42 15.08 7.06
C TYR A 31 3.90 15.05 7.17
N LEU A 32 3.40 15.39 8.36
CA LEU A 32 2.00 15.65 8.60
C LEU A 32 1.72 17.11 8.24
N PRO A 33 0.94 17.39 7.18
CA PRO A 33 0.60 18.77 6.83
C PRO A 33 -0.27 19.39 7.94
N THR A 34 0.19 20.50 8.53
CA THR A 34 -0.56 21.28 9.54
C THR A 34 -1.48 22.33 8.90
N GLU A 35 -1.47 22.47 7.57
CA GLU A 35 -2.31 23.40 6.82
C GLU A 35 -3.81 23.09 7.07
N PRO A 36 -4.68 24.09 7.29
CA PRO A 36 -6.11 23.88 7.52
C PRO A 36 -6.82 23.11 6.39
N ALA A 37 -6.30 23.14 5.16
CA ALA A 37 -6.80 22.35 4.03
C ALA A 37 -6.58 20.82 4.20
N ALA A 38 -5.73 20.39 5.14
CA ALA A 38 -5.47 18.99 5.45
C ALA A 38 -6.31 18.44 6.62
N GLN A 39 -7.07 19.29 7.33
CA GLN A 39 -7.88 18.88 8.48
C GLN A 39 -8.99 17.87 8.15
N ASN A 40 -9.46 17.83 6.91
CA ASN A 40 -10.47 16.87 6.42
C ASN A 40 -9.88 15.75 5.55
N ARG A 41 -8.54 15.64 5.46
CA ARG A 41 -7.90 14.47 4.84
C ARG A 41 -7.89 13.36 5.89
N ALA A 42 -8.34 12.16 5.51
CA ALA A 42 -8.25 10.99 6.38
C ALA A 42 -6.80 10.84 6.89
N THR A 43 -6.60 10.95 8.19
CA THR A 43 -5.30 10.64 8.80
C THR A 43 -5.09 9.15 8.66
N LEU A 44 -3.86 8.74 8.32
CA LEU A 44 -3.46 7.35 8.08
C LEU A 44 -4.07 6.29 9.04
N PRO A 45 -4.25 6.51 10.36
CA PRO A 45 -4.93 5.54 11.22
C PRO A 45 -6.40 5.28 10.84
N GLU A 46 -7.18 6.29 10.46
CA GLU A 46 -8.59 6.15 10.07
C GLU A 46 -8.75 5.46 8.70
N SER A 47 -7.75 5.54 7.84
CA SER A 47 -7.76 4.84 6.54
C SER A 47 -7.36 3.36 6.65
N MET A 48 -6.74 2.96 7.77
CA MET A 48 -6.24 1.59 8.00
C MET A 48 -7.19 0.72 8.83
N THR A 49 -8.37 1.19 9.20
CA THR A 49 -9.42 0.34 9.77
C THR A 49 -10.25 -0.28 8.64
N PRO A 50 -9.97 -1.53 8.22
CA PRO A 50 -10.90 -2.22 7.33
C PRO A 50 -12.21 -2.39 8.08
N SER A 51 -13.27 -1.73 7.61
CA SER A 51 -14.64 -2.09 7.95
C SER A 51 -14.92 -3.44 7.30
N LEU A 52 -14.57 -4.54 7.96
CA LEU A 52 -15.07 -5.84 7.56
C LEU A 52 -16.60 -5.78 7.65
N PRO A 53 -17.36 -6.08 6.58
CA PRO A 53 -18.78 -6.24 6.70
C PRO A 53 -19.01 -7.42 7.65
N LEU A 54 -19.51 -7.14 8.86
CA LEU A 54 -20.21 -8.16 9.64
C LEU A 54 -21.33 -8.67 8.74
N GLN A 55 -21.28 -9.95 8.34
CA GLN A 55 -22.46 -10.62 7.79
C GLN A 55 -23.55 -10.58 8.86
N SER A 56 -24.38 -9.56 8.78
CA SER A 56 -25.70 -9.52 9.40
C SER A 56 -26.66 -9.42 8.24
N GLU A 57 -26.85 -10.54 7.54
CA GLU A 57 -28.01 -10.71 6.67
C GLU A 57 -29.19 -10.97 7.61
N PRO A 58 -30.14 -10.03 7.76
CA PRO A 58 -31.36 -10.32 8.50
C PRO A 58 -32.20 -11.25 7.63
N ALA A 59 -32.52 -12.41 8.19
CA ALA A 59 -33.56 -13.27 7.68
C ALA A 59 -34.84 -12.46 7.51
N THR A 60 -35.41 -12.57 6.31
CA THR A 60 -36.78 -12.28 5.94
C THR A 60 -37.77 -12.58 7.07
N GLU A 61 -38.79 -11.73 7.16
CA GLU A 61 -40.20 -12.07 7.45
C GLU A 61 -40.82 -11.43 8.71
N ARG A 62 -41.78 -10.54 8.42
CA ARG A 62 -42.96 -10.09 9.22
C ARG A 62 -42.80 -9.04 10.31
#